data_AF-A0A957CZX0-F1
#
_entry.id   AF-A0A957CZX0-F1
#
_cell.length_a   1.000
_cell.length_b   1.000
_cell.length_c   1.000
_cell.angle_alpha   90.00
_cell.angle_beta   90.00
_cell.angle_gamma   90.00
#
_symmetry.space_group_name_H-M   'P 1'
#
loop_
_entity.id
_entity.type
_entity.pdbx_description
1 polymer ?
#
loop_
_entity_poly.entity_id
_entity_poly.type
_entity_poly.pdbx_seq_one_letter_code
_entity_poly.pdbx_strand_id
1 'polypeptide(L)' 'KRFGKNIIFCGGIDTHQILPFGTPAQVRQEVRRVIEALGSGGGYMLASVHTIMNDVPPENVLAMVDAVEEYGRYPR' A
#
# COMPACT_ATOMS: atom_id res chain seq x y z
N LYS A 1 18.29 12.16 1.80
CA LYS A 1 19.51 11.66 2.50
C LYS A 1 19.47 11.77 4.03
N ARG A 2 18.75 12.73 4.65
CA ARG A 2 18.82 13.03 6.10
C ARG A 2 18.57 11.84 7.05
N PHE A 3 17.74 10.87 6.67
CA PHE A 3 17.37 9.74 7.54
C PHE A 3 17.88 8.37 7.05
N GLY A 4 18.49 8.31 5.86
CA GLY A 4 19.15 7.11 5.33
C GLY A 4 18.34 5.82 5.51
N LYS A 5 18.94 4.85 6.21
CA LYS A 5 18.34 3.54 6.58
C LYS A 5 17.87 3.48 8.04
N ASN A 6 17.78 4.63 8.71
CA ASN A 6 17.50 4.70 10.15
C ASN A 6 16.00 4.81 10.47
N ILE A 7 15.15 4.98 9.44
CA ILE A 7 13.69 5.00 9.57
C ILE A 7 13.07 4.15 8.47
N ILE A 8 11.84 3.69 8.71
CA ILE A 8 11.01 3.04 7.72
C ILE A 8 9.79 3.91 7.41
N PHE A 9 9.31 3.85 6.17
CA PHE A 9 8.00 4.40 5.81
C PHE A 9 6.92 3.39 6.18
N CYS A 10 5.80 3.85 6.75
CA CYS A 10 4.65 3.04 7.07
C CYS A 10 3.37 3.72 6.55
N GLY A 11 2.50 2.99 5.87
CA GLY A 11 1.25 3.53 5.33
C GLY A 11 1.28 3.77 3.83
N GLY A 12 0.48 4.73 3.36
CA GLY A 12 0.54 5.23 1.98
C GLY A 12 -0.59 4.79 1.05
N ILE A 13 -1.44 3.82 1.45
CA ILE A 13 -2.63 3.47 0.66
C ILE A 13 -3.79 4.41 1.02
N ASP A 14 -4.38 5.03 0.00
CA ASP A 14 -5.42 6.05 0.15
C ASP A 14 -6.76 5.48 0.67
N THR A 15 -7.19 6.00 1.81
CA THR A 15 -8.45 5.65 2.48
C THR A 15 -9.63 6.53 2.09
N HIS A 16 -9.44 7.59 1.29
CA HIS A 16 -10.51 8.53 0.95
C HIS A 16 -11.08 8.35 -0.45
N GLN A 17 -10.30 7.88 -1.44
CA GLN A 17 -10.79 7.66 -2.79
C GLN A 17 -10.59 6.22 -3.25
N ILE A 18 -9.37 5.70 -3.16
CA ILE A 18 -9.05 4.39 -3.73
C ILE A 18 -9.72 3.25 -2.98
N LEU A 19 -9.55 3.16 -1.66
CA LEU A 19 -10.14 2.06 -0.88
C LEU A 19 -11.68 2.09 -0.85
N PRO A 20 -12.37 3.23 -0.66
CA PRO A 20 -13.83 3.23 -0.59
C PRO A 20 -14.52 3.14 -1.95
N PHE A 21 -13.97 3.79 -2.99
CA PHE A 21 -14.68 4.00 -4.26
C PHE A 21 -13.98 3.39 -5.49
N GLY A 22 -12.74 2.92 -5.33
CA GLY A 22 -12.03 2.23 -6.39
C GLY A 22 -12.57 0.82 -6.63
N THR A 23 -12.30 0.31 -7.83
CA THR A 23 -12.44 -1.12 -8.13
C THR A 23 -11.26 -1.91 -7.55
N PRO A 24 -11.40 -3.22 -7.30
CA PRO A 24 -10.28 -4.06 -6.89
C PRO A 24 -9.03 -3.93 -7.78
N ALA A 25 -9.23 -3.76 -9.10
CA ALA A 25 -8.12 -3.54 -10.04
C ALA A 25 -7.38 -2.22 -9.81
N GLN A 26 -8.12 -1.14 -9.52
CA GLN A 26 -7.53 0.16 -9.17
C GLN A 26 -6.80 0.10 -7.83
N VAL A 27 -7.33 -0.63 -6.85
CA VAL A 27 -6.64 -0.84 -5.56
C VAL A 27 -5.31 -1.57 -5.77
N ARG A 28 -5.28 -2.66 -6.55
CA ARG A 28 -4.02 -3.35 -6.86
C ARG A 28 -3.01 -2.45 -7.57
N GLN A 29 -3.48 -1.64 -8.52
CA GLN A 29 -2.62 -0.69 -9.24
C GLN A 29 -2.03 0.36 -8.31
N GLU A 30 -2.83 0.87 -7.37
CA GLU A 30 -2.36 1.84 -6.37
C GLU A 30 -1.34 1.21 -5.42
N VAL A 31 -1.61 0.00 -4.91
CA VAL A 31 -0.66 -0.75 -4.07
C VAL A 31 0.67 -0.92 -4.79
N ARG A 32 0.64 -1.37 -6.04
CA ARG A 32 1.85 -1.50 -6.86
C ARG A 32 2.60 -0.17 -7.00
N ARG A 33 1.89 0.91 -7.33
CA ARG A 33 2.47 2.24 -7.48
C ARG A 33 3.16 2.71 -6.19
N VAL A 34 2.54 2.47 -5.04
CA VAL A 34 3.10 2.87 -3.74
C VAL A 34 4.30 2.02 -3.36
N ILE A 35 4.27 0.70 -3.60
CA ILE A 35 5.42 -0.18 -3.41
C ILE A 35 6.60 0.26 -4.30
N GLU A 36 6.36 0.56 -5.57
CA GLU A 36 7.39 1.04 -6.49
C GLU A 36 7.99 2.39 -6.04
N ALA A 37 7.17 3.27 -5.46
CA ALA A 37 7.59 4.58 -4.98
C ALA A 37 8.35 4.54 -3.65
N LEU A 38 7.91 3.72 -2.70
CA LEU A 38 8.41 3.73 -1.31
C LEU A 38 9.29 2.53 -0.96
N GLY A 39 9.15 1.41 -1.67
CA GLY A 39 9.81 0.14 -1.37
C GLY A 39 11.21 -0.04 -1.95
N SER A 40 11.68 0.87 -2.80
CA SER A 40 13.00 0.75 -3.42
C SER A 40 14.12 0.77 -2.39
N GLY A 41 14.92 -0.31 -2.34
CA GLY A 41 16.00 -0.47 -1.36
C GLY A 41 15.56 -0.91 0.04
N GLY A 42 14.29 -1.31 0.21
CA GLY A 42 13.70 -1.75 1.47
C GLY A 42 13.29 -0.59 2.39
N GLY A 43 12.84 -0.92 3.61
CA GLY A 43 12.46 0.08 4.61
C GLY A 43 11.07 0.69 4.41
N TYR A 44 10.15 -0.09 3.84
CA TYR A 44 8.74 0.28 3.72
C TYR A 44 7.87 -0.81 4.36
N MET A 45 6.82 -0.40 5.05
CA MET A 45 5.79 -1.27 5.61
C MET A 45 4.45 -0.79 5.05
N LEU A 46 3.88 -1.57 4.13
CA LEU A 46 2.62 -1.18 3.53
C LEU A 46 1.49 -1.22 4.55
N ALA A 47 0.75 -0.12 4.61
CA ALA A 47 -0.49 0.01 5.36
C ALA A 47 -1.36 1.08 4.70
N SER A 48 -2.60 1.22 5.16
CA SER A 48 -3.42 2.38 4.83
C SER A 48 -2.82 3.67 5.42
N VAL A 49 -3.11 4.82 4.81
CA VAL A 49 -2.65 6.13 5.29
C VAL A 49 -3.30 6.51 6.62
N HIS A 50 -4.49 5.97 6.89
CA HIS A 50 -5.22 6.12 8.14
C HIS A 50 -6.07 4.85 8.40
N THR A 51 -6.85 4.82 9.48
CA THR A 51 -7.82 3.77 9.78
C THR A 51 -8.75 3.48 8.59
N ILE A 52 -8.90 2.21 8.24
CA ILE A 52 -9.90 1.72 7.29
C ILE A 52 -11.28 1.81 7.96
N MET A 53 -12.19 2.58 7.37
CA MET A 53 -13.55 2.77 7.86
C MET A 53 -14.50 1.70 7.30
N ASN A 54 -15.72 1.67 7.82
CA ASN A 54 -16.76 0.69 7.50
C ASN A 54 -17.41 0.85 6.12
N ASP A 55 -17.08 1.93 5.41
CA ASP A 55 -17.51 2.23 4.04
C ASP A 55 -16.59 1.58 2.98
N VAL A 56 -15.45 1.02 3.38
CA VAL A 56 -14.54 0.31 2.48
C VAL A 56 -15.08 -1.09 2.17
N PRO A 57 -15.33 -1.41 0.88
CA PRO A 57 -15.77 -2.75 0.49
C PRO A 57 -14.73 -3.83 0.85
N PRO A 58 -15.13 -5.00 1.40
CA PRO A 58 -14.19 -6.07 1.76
C PRO A 58 -13.30 -6.55 0.60
N GLU A 59 -13.83 -6.58 -0.62
CA GLU A 59 -13.09 -6.95 -1.82
C GLU A 59 -11.91 -6.01 -2.11
N ASN A 60 -12.01 -4.74 -1.71
CA ASN A 60 -10.92 -3.77 -1.86
C ASN A 60 -9.84 -4.01 -0.79
N VAL A 61 -10.22 -4.42 0.42
CA VAL A 61 -9.24 -4.84 1.44
C VAL A 61 -8.51 -6.10 1.00
N LEU A 62 -9.24 -7.10 0.46
CA LEU A 62 -8.63 -8.32 -0.08
C LEU A 62 -7.70 -8.00 -1.25
N ALA A 63 -8.13 -7.15 -2.19
CA ALA A 63 -7.28 -6.72 -3.31
C ALA A 63 -5.99 -6.03 -2.85
N MET A 64 -6.05 -5.27 -1.75
CA MET A 64 -4.87 -4.66 -1.15
C MET A 64 -3.90 -5.71 -0.60
N VAL A 65 -4.42 -6.74 0.10
CA VAL A 65 -3.61 -7.85 0.64
C VAL A 65 -3.00 -8.67 -0.50
N ASP A 66 -3.80 -9.09 -1.47
CA ASP A 66 -3.34 -9.88 -2.62
C ASP A 66 -2.22 -9.17 -3.39
N ALA A 67 -2.37 -7.86 -3.61
CA ALA A 67 -1.36 -7.05 -4.29
C ALA A 67 -0.05 -6.92 -3.48
N VAL A 68 -0.12 -6.91 -2.15
CA VAL A 68 1.07 -6.94 -1.29
C VAL A 68 1.79 -8.28 -1.41
N GLU A 69 1.06 -9.39 -1.43
CA GLU A 69 1.66 -10.72 -1.59
C GLU A 69 2.33 -10.89 -2.97
N GLU A 70 1.74 -10.29 -4.01
CA GLU A 70 2.25 -10.34 -5.38
C GLU A 70 3.48 -9.42 -5.58
N TYR A 71 3.40 -8.16 -5.15
CA TYR A 71 4.40 -7.12 -5.47
C TYR A 71 5.34 -6.77 -4.30
N GLY A 72 4.99 -7.10 -3.06
CA GLY A 72 5.68 -6.66 -1.85
C GLY A 72 6.99 -7.37 -1.52
N ARG A 73 7.57 -8.13 -2.47
CA ARG A 73 8.87 -8.79 -2.27
C ARG A 73 10.01 -7.81 -2.53
N TYR A 74 10.77 -7.51 -1.48
CA TYR A 74 12.05 -6.85 -1.66
C TYR A 74 13.03 -7.79 -2.36
N PRO A 75 13.73 -7.34 -3.42
CA PRO A 75 14.85 -8.10 -3.96
C PRO A 75 15.87 -8.35 -2.84
N ARG A 76 16.31 -9.60 -2.71
CA ARG A 76 17.35 -9.99 -1.76
C ARG A 76 18.70 -9.36 -2.10
#